data_AF-A0A086B4K7-F1
#
_entry.id   AF-A0A086B4K7-F1
#
_cell.length_a   1.000
_cell.length_b   1.000
_cell.length_c   1.000
_cell.angle_alpha   90.00
_cell.angle_beta   90.00
_cell.angle_gamma   90.00
#
_symmetry.space_group_name_H-M   'P 1'
#
loop_
_entity.id
_entity.type
_entity.pdbx_description
1 polymer ?
#
loop_
_entity_poly.entity_id
_entity_poly.type
_entity_poly.pdbx_seq_one_letter_code
_entity_poly.pdbx_strand_id
1 'polypeptide(L)'
;MKLLSLIFVFIFCSVAGQKAMAFDTLKLKEARDMFADDYGNVYIYKNKDFSFTKYDSLGKQLGKMMLTVPYKVQGVQNPLTVPLFSENAQEMKFVDQNLNEIQRLDFKQKFTFIRIAYAEDLQQIWLLDESSKRLIQYNFRNDTTINSYPFDASFDDLIDLLVYESKVYILTRKHFRMYTLKFEKLVEIPVENAKRFRRENEFIMVITNNSVFKYFPEKGLVKTFGDPDAQIVDKNTLAYFEIKANKLYLYNLEKSQHIKEPTEPGPEQKNTEEPAEKAAEKQAETEEKSLDQVQDKFIKDQSVEKPADDTLKKLTDETSEIQTVGI
;
A
#
# COMPACT_ATOMS: atom_id res chain seq x y z
N MET A 1 -39.21 20.63 -34.68
CA MET A 1 -38.79 20.65 -33.25
C MET A 1 -38.19 19.33 -32.76
N LYS A 2 -38.64 18.15 -33.22
CA LYS A 2 -38.11 16.84 -32.79
C LYS A 2 -36.64 16.54 -33.21
N LEU A 3 -36.18 17.08 -34.34
CA LEU A 3 -34.80 16.91 -34.81
C LEU A 3 -33.79 17.71 -33.96
N LEU A 4 -34.21 18.85 -33.39
CA LEU A 4 -33.35 19.69 -32.56
C LEU A 4 -33.07 19.04 -31.19
N SER A 5 -34.06 18.35 -30.62
CA SER A 5 -33.88 17.61 -29.36
C SER A 5 -32.90 16.44 -29.51
N LEU A 6 -32.85 15.79 -30.68
CA LEU A 6 -31.90 14.69 -30.92
C LEU A 6 -30.45 15.19 -30.95
N ILE A 7 -30.21 16.38 -31.52
CA ILE A 7 -28.88 17.00 -31.57
C ILE A 7 -28.39 17.37 -30.17
N PHE A 8 -29.27 17.87 -29.29
CA PHE A 8 -28.91 18.18 -27.91
C PHE A 8 -28.50 16.96 -27.07
N VAL A 9 -29.09 15.78 -27.33
CA VAL A 9 -28.72 14.54 -26.64
C VAL A 9 -27.31 14.08 -27.03
N PHE A 10 -26.93 14.20 -28.31
CA PHE A 10 -25.57 13.84 -28.74
C PHE A 10 -24.50 14.81 -28.25
N ILE A 11 -24.82 16.10 -28.08
CA ILE A 11 -23.88 17.10 -27.54
C ILE A 11 -23.57 16.82 -26.06
N PHE A 12 -24.53 16.33 -25.27
CA PHE A 12 -24.30 15.99 -23.86
C PHE A 12 -23.39 14.74 -23.68
N CYS A 13 -23.46 13.77 -24.58
CA CYS A 13 -22.59 12.58 -24.52
C CYS A 13 -21.11 12.88 -24.83
N SER A 14 -20.80 13.96 -25.56
CA SER A 14 -19.40 14.36 -25.83
C SER A 14 -18.69 15.03 -24.64
N VAL A 15 -19.41 15.47 -23.60
CA VAL A 15 -18.82 16.18 -22.45
C VAL A 15 -18.58 15.26 -21.24
N ALA A 16 -19.07 14.02 -21.29
CA ALA A 16 -18.89 13.00 -20.25
C ALA A 16 -17.71 12.03 -20.53
N GLY A 17 -16.75 12.44 -21.37
CA GLY A 17 -15.53 11.66 -21.59
C GLY A 17 -14.59 11.74 -20.39
N GLN A 18 -14.15 10.59 -19.87
CA GLN A 18 -12.99 10.52 -18.98
C GLN A 18 -11.84 11.33 -19.61
N LYS A 19 -11.20 12.21 -18.82
CA LYS A 19 -9.97 12.88 -19.25
C LYS A 19 -8.91 11.81 -19.52
N ALA A 20 -8.74 11.42 -20.77
CA ALA A 20 -7.58 10.69 -21.22
C ALA A 20 -6.39 11.65 -21.05
N MET A 21 -5.64 11.49 -19.95
CA MET A 21 -4.40 12.22 -19.77
C MET A 21 -3.46 11.74 -20.87
N ALA A 22 -3.00 12.66 -21.71
CA ALA A 22 -2.03 12.36 -22.76
C ALA A 22 -0.66 12.14 -22.10
N PHE A 23 -0.49 10.98 -21.48
CA PHE A 23 0.77 10.50 -20.92
C PHE A 23 1.75 10.02 -22.00
N ASP A 24 1.57 10.42 -23.26
CA ASP A 24 2.40 10.00 -24.39
C ASP A 24 3.88 10.44 -24.26
N THR A 25 4.16 11.36 -23.33
CA THR A 25 5.51 11.77 -22.93
C THR A 25 6.19 10.80 -21.95
N LEU A 26 5.43 10.00 -21.19
CA LEU A 26 5.98 9.04 -20.25
C LEU A 26 6.62 7.89 -21.04
N LYS A 27 7.94 7.77 -20.97
CA LYS A 27 8.69 6.66 -21.57
C LYS A 27 8.52 5.37 -20.73
N LEU A 28 7.31 4.81 -20.71
CA LEU A 28 6.91 3.68 -19.85
C LEU A 28 7.37 2.30 -20.33
N LYS A 29 7.71 2.15 -21.62
CA LYS A 29 8.11 0.86 -22.23
C LYS A 29 9.25 0.13 -21.48
N GLU A 30 10.09 0.89 -20.78
CA GLU A 30 11.24 0.37 -20.02
C GLU A 30 11.06 0.48 -18.50
N ALA A 31 9.84 0.77 -18.03
CA ALA A 31 9.53 0.86 -16.61
C ALA A 31 9.66 -0.54 -15.97
N ARG A 32 10.51 -0.62 -14.95
CA ARG A 32 10.65 -1.79 -14.08
C ARG A 32 9.65 -1.69 -12.93
N ASP A 33 9.53 -0.49 -12.39
CA ASP A 33 8.63 -0.18 -11.29
C ASP A 33 8.06 1.23 -11.40
N MET A 34 6.96 1.43 -10.70
CA MET A 34 6.26 2.70 -10.59
C MET A 34 5.84 2.92 -9.14
N PHE A 35 5.96 4.18 -8.72
CA PHE A 35 5.52 4.63 -7.42
C PHE A 35 4.65 5.88 -7.54
N ALA A 36 3.65 6.04 -6.67
CA ALA A 36 2.86 7.25 -6.55
C ALA A 36 2.97 7.84 -5.14
N ASP A 37 3.23 9.14 -5.05
CA ASP A 37 3.18 9.87 -3.77
C ASP A 37 1.79 10.47 -3.53
N ASP A 38 1.55 10.92 -2.30
CA ASP A 38 0.26 11.48 -1.89
C ASP A 38 0.01 12.90 -2.45
N TYR A 39 1.01 13.50 -3.11
CA TYR A 39 0.91 14.80 -3.80
C TYR A 39 0.56 14.64 -5.27
N GLY A 40 0.32 13.41 -5.75
CA GLY A 40 -0.06 13.11 -7.12
C GLY A 40 1.11 13.06 -8.10
N ASN A 41 2.35 13.03 -7.63
CA ASN A 41 3.50 12.76 -8.50
C ASN A 41 3.68 11.27 -8.71
N VAL A 42 4.19 10.93 -9.88
CA VAL A 42 4.49 9.55 -10.28
C VAL A 42 5.98 9.41 -10.52
N TYR A 43 6.54 8.34 -9.98
CA TYR A 43 7.96 8.01 -10.08
C TYR A 43 8.11 6.74 -10.89
N ILE A 44 8.99 6.76 -11.87
CA ILE A 44 9.30 5.61 -12.72
C ILE A 44 10.74 5.22 -12.50
N TYR A 45 10.93 3.96 -12.10
CA TYR A 45 12.26 3.35 -12.03
C TYR A 45 12.49 2.46 -13.26
N LYS A 46 13.63 2.66 -13.92
CA LYS A 46 14.03 1.88 -15.10
C LYS A 46 15.26 1.05 -14.81
N ASN A 47 15.20 -0.24 -15.10
CA ASN A 47 16.33 -1.13 -14.87
C ASN A 47 17.40 -1.07 -15.96
N LYS A 48 17.08 -0.48 -17.12
CA LYS A 48 18.00 -0.41 -18.26
C LYS A 48 19.12 0.62 -18.07
N ASP A 49 18.76 1.80 -17.55
CA ASP A 49 19.69 2.92 -17.30
C ASP A 49 19.74 3.34 -15.82
N PHE A 50 19.15 2.52 -14.93
CA PHE A 50 19.00 2.78 -13.48
C PHE A 50 18.48 4.18 -13.16
N SER A 51 17.66 4.73 -14.05
CA SER A 51 17.07 6.03 -13.83
C SER A 51 15.86 5.96 -12.90
N PHE A 52 15.81 6.90 -11.98
CA PHE A 52 14.65 7.18 -11.15
C PHE A 52 14.12 8.55 -11.51
N THR A 53 12.97 8.58 -12.19
CA THR A 53 12.43 9.80 -12.80
C THR A 53 11.09 10.17 -12.17
N LYS A 54 10.94 11.43 -11.74
CA LYS A 54 9.72 11.98 -11.16
C LYS A 54 8.95 12.78 -12.21
N TYR A 55 7.64 12.58 -12.25
CA TYR A 55 6.70 13.29 -13.10
C TYR A 55 5.58 13.88 -12.25
N ASP A 56 5.05 15.03 -12.65
CA ASP A 56 3.82 15.56 -12.06
C ASP A 56 2.59 14.76 -12.53
N SER A 57 1.43 15.13 -11.98
CA SER A 57 0.15 14.50 -12.33
C SER A 57 -0.20 14.67 -13.82
N LEU A 58 0.35 15.66 -14.51
CA LEU A 58 0.12 15.91 -15.94
C LEU A 58 1.14 15.20 -16.85
N GLY A 59 2.09 14.45 -16.28
CA GLY A 59 3.12 13.73 -17.03
C GLY A 59 4.32 14.58 -17.44
N LYS A 60 4.48 15.78 -16.88
CA LYS A 60 5.69 16.60 -17.08
C LYS A 60 6.79 16.07 -16.17
N GLN A 61 7.97 15.83 -16.73
CA GLN A 61 9.14 15.44 -15.96
C GLN A 61 9.58 16.59 -15.03
N LEU A 62 9.62 16.32 -13.72
CA LEU A 62 10.07 17.27 -12.69
C LEU A 62 11.55 17.07 -12.32
N GLY A 63 12.02 15.82 -12.36
CA GLY A 63 13.39 15.50 -11.99
C GLY A 63 13.79 14.10 -12.45
N LYS A 64 15.10 13.87 -12.60
CA LYS A 64 15.67 12.57 -12.95
C LYS A 64 16.97 12.37 -12.18
N MET A 65 17.03 11.31 -11.39
CA MET A 65 18.26 10.82 -10.78
C MET A 65 18.80 9.64 -11.58
N MET A 66 20.10 9.67 -11.87
CA MET A 66 20.82 8.56 -12.48
C MET A 66 21.58 7.80 -11.40
N LEU A 67 21.28 6.52 -11.24
CA LEU A 67 22.00 5.65 -10.30
C LEU A 67 23.09 4.89 -11.06
N THR A 68 24.24 4.67 -10.42
CA THR A 68 25.36 3.94 -11.03
C THR A 68 25.22 2.42 -10.91
N VAL A 69 24.36 1.97 -10.00
CA VAL A 69 24.04 0.56 -9.73
C VAL A 69 22.53 0.43 -9.49
N PRO A 70 21.96 -0.78 -9.49
CA PRO A 70 20.57 -0.98 -9.13
C PRO A 70 20.30 -0.58 -7.68
N TYR A 71 19.22 0.17 -7.46
CA TYR A 71 18.64 0.36 -6.13
C TYR A 71 17.19 -0.12 -6.12
N LYS A 72 16.79 -0.65 -4.97
CA LYS A 72 15.40 -0.85 -4.63
C LYS A 72 14.90 0.40 -3.90
N VAL A 73 13.86 1.03 -4.45
CA VAL A 73 13.13 2.11 -3.78
C VAL A 73 12.16 1.46 -2.78
N GLN A 74 12.23 1.86 -1.52
CA GLN A 74 11.34 1.30 -0.49
C GLN A 74 9.91 1.84 -0.65
N GLY A 75 9.77 3.14 -0.90
CA GLY A 75 8.49 3.79 -1.12
C GLY A 75 8.66 5.30 -1.26
N VAL A 76 7.65 5.97 -1.81
CA VAL A 76 7.65 7.44 -2.06
C VAL A 76 6.50 8.15 -1.35
N GLN A 77 5.78 7.44 -0.46
CA GLN A 77 4.62 7.99 0.26
C GLN A 77 4.94 9.32 0.93
N ASN A 78 6.08 9.37 1.62
CA ASN A 78 6.68 10.61 2.08
C ASN A 78 7.77 11.04 1.09
N PRO A 79 7.49 11.94 0.13
CA PRO A 79 8.48 12.36 -0.86
C PRO A 79 9.58 13.23 -0.25
N LEU A 80 9.45 13.71 0.99
CA LEU A 80 10.50 14.48 1.65
C LEU A 80 11.74 13.63 1.95
N THR A 81 11.56 12.32 2.08
CA THR A 81 12.66 11.38 2.31
C THR A 81 12.31 10.03 1.70
N VAL A 82 12.87 9.77 0.52
CA VAL A 82 12.70 8.51 -0.21
C VAL A 82 13.90 7.60 0.06
N PRO A 83 13.73 6.46 0.75
CA PRO A 83 14.81 5.52 1.00
C PRO A 83 15.05 4.62 -0.21
N LEU A 84 16.32 4.49 -0.60
CA LEU A 84 16.79 3.60 -1.65
C LEU A 84 17.89 2.70 -1.11
N PHE A 85 17.76 1.39 -1.28
CA PHE A 85 18.78 0.44 -0.86
C PHE A 85 19.41 -0.26 -2.07
N SER A 86 20.73 -0.40 -2.08
CA SER A 86 21.44 -1.23 -3.06
C SER A 86 22.13 -2.39 -2.36
N GLU A 87 21.66 -3.61 -2.65
CA GLU A 87 22.32 -4.83 -2.21
C GLU A 87 23.73 -4.96 -2.79
N ASN A 88 23.92 -4.62 -4.07
CA ASN A 88 25.23 -4.75 -4.73
C ASN A 88 26.27 -3.75 -4.19
N ALA A 89 25.85 -2.52 -3.95
CA ALA A 89 26.74 -1.51 -3.39
C ALA A 89 26.82 -1.56 -1.86
N GLN A 90 26.00 -2.38 -1.19
CA GLN A 90 25.92 -2.47 0.27
C GLN A 90 25.79 -1.08 0.91
N GLU A 91 24.83 -0.30 0.41
CA GLU A 91 24.57 1.05 0.91
C GLU A 91 23.09 1.42 0.80
N MET A 92 22.69 2.39 1.62
CA MET A 92 21.38 3.02 1.58
C MET A 92 21.53 4.51 1.31
N LYS A 93 20.70 5.04 0.40
CA LYS A 93 20.58 6.47 0.11
C LYS A 93 19.21 6.98 0.52
N PHE A 94 19.17 8.20 1.00
CA PHE A 94 17.95 8.96 1.19
C PHE A 94 17.98 10.13 0.23
N VAL A 95 16.88 10.35 -0.48
CA VAL A 95 16.73 11.49 -1.39
C VAL A 95 15.53 12.34 -1.02
N ASP A 96 15.60 13.64 -1.32
CA ASP A 96 14.49 14.57 -1.12
C ASP A 96 13.46 14.50 -2.26
N GLN A 97 12.44 15.36 -2.16
CA GLN A 97 11.36 15.48 -3.14
C GLN A 97 11.83 15.95 -4.53
N ASN A 98 13.03 16.54 -4.62
CA ASN A 98 13.67 16.98 -5.85
C ASN A 98 14.64 15.93 -6.40
N LEU A 99 14.71 14.75 -5.76
CA LEU A 99 15.64 13.65 -6.04
C LEU A 99 17.12 13.98 -5.78
N ASN A 100 17.39 14.95 -4.90
CA ASN A 100 18.75 15.20 -4.42
C ASN A 100 19.09 14.23 -3.29
N GLU A 101 20.30 13.68 -3.29
CA GLU A 101 20.80 12.89 -2.17
C GLU A 101 20.99 13.76 -0.93
N ILE A 102 20.27 13.41 0.15
CA ILE A 102 20.34 14.11 1.44
C ILE A 102 21.19 13.33 2.46
N GLN A 103 21.28 12.01 2.31
CA GLN A 103 22.05 11.16 3.21
C GLN A 103 22.45 9.86 2.51
N ARG A 104 23.62 9.33 2.88
CA ARG A 104 24.13 8.03 2.45
C ARG A 104 24.68 7.26 3.64
N LEU A 105 24.36 5.97 3.70
CA LEU A 105 24.83 5.02 4.71
C LEU A 105 25.61 3.91 3.99
N ASP A 106 26.89 3.75 4.31
CA ASP A 106 27.72 2.64 3.82
C ASP A 106 27.71 1.50 4.84
N PHE A 107 27.44 0.28 4.39
CA PHE A 107 27.38 -0.92 5.23
C PHE A 107 28.63 -1.80 5.14
N LYS A 108 29.51 -1.62 4.14
CA LYS A 108 30.60 -2.56 3.83
C LYS A 108 31.58 -2.81 4.97
N GLN A 109 31.85 -1.79 5.78
CA GLN A 109 32.82 -1.89 6.88
C GLN A 109 32.17 -2.27 8.21
N LYS A 110 30.84 -2.20 8.31
CA LYS A 110 30.10 -2.33 9.57
C LYS A 110 29.34 -3.65 9.68
N PHE A 111 28.83 -4.13 8.56
CA PHE A 111 28.01 -5.33 8.49
C PHE A 111 28.62 -6.29 7.46
N THR A 112 28.19 -7.56 7.51
CA THR A 112 28.76 -8.57 6.63
C THR A 112 28.15 -8.49 5.25
N PHE A 113 26.89 -8.93 5.11
CA PHE A 113 26.15 -8.82 3.85
C PHE A 113 24.70 -8.55 4.14
N ILE A 114 24.31 -7.28 3.98
CA ILE A 114 22.92 -6.86 4.11
C ILE A 114 22.19 -7.28 2.86
N ARG A 115 21.24 -8.19 3.02
CA ARG A 115 20.38 -8.67 1.94
C ARG A 115 19.25 -7.70 1.65
N ILE A 116 18.71 -7.06 2.69
CA ILE A 116 17.70 -6.01 2.55
C ILE A 116 17.78 -5.04 3.73
N ALA A 117 17.46 -3.78 3.46
CA ALA A 117 17.30 -2.74 4.46
C ALA A 117 15.89 -2.13 4.38
N TYR A 118 15.30 -1.85 5.54
CA TYR A 118 14.02 -1.19 5.69
C TYR A 118 14.18 0.00 6.64
N ALA A 119 13.92 1.22 6.15
CA ALA A 119 13.88 2.42 6.96
C ALA A 119 12.46 2.64 7.50
N GLU A 120 12.31 2.56 8.81
CA GLU A 120 11.04 2.85 9.47
C GLU A 120 10.84 4.36 9.64
N ASP A 121 11.92 5.06 9.99
CA ASP A 121 11.94 6.51 10.22
C ASP A 121 13.27 7.14 9.76
N LEU A 122 13.54 8.38 10.19
CA LEU A 122 14.72 9.18 9.83
C LEU A 122 15.94 8.98 10.75
N GLN A 123 15.89 8.00 11.65
CA GLN A 123 16.96 7.72 12.62
C GLN A 123 17.34 6.25 12.69
N GLN A 124 16.42 5.34 12.39
CA GLN A 124 16.56 3.91 12.55
C GLN A 124 16.24 3.16 11.26
N ILE A 125 17.02 2.11 11.03
CA ILE A 125 16.80 1.16 9.95
C ILE A 125 16.87 -0.27 10.50
N TRP A 126 16.10 -1.14 9.87
CA TRP A 126 16.17 -2.58 10.04
C TRP A 126 17.00 -3.18 8.91
N LEU A 127 18.02 -3.96 9.26
CA LEU A 127 18.94 -4.60 8.34
C LEU A 127 18.85 -6.11 8.49
N LEU A 128 18.57 -6.81 7.40
CA LEU A 128 18.66 -8.27 7.37
C LEU A 128 20.05 -8.66 6.87
N ASP A 129 20.93 -9.06 7.79
CA ASP A 129 22.26 -9.59 7.46
C ASP A 129 22.16 -11.10 7.22
N GLU A 130 22.32 -11.50 5.96
CA GLU A 130 22.18 -12.89 5.51
C GLU A 130 23.37 -13.75 5.94
N SER A 131 24.55 -13.16 6.06
CA SER A 131 25.77 -13.89 6.39
C SER A 131 25.86 -14.18 7.88
N SER A 132 25.52 -13.20 8.72
CA SER A 132 25.48 -13.41 10.17
C SER A 132 24.15 -13.99 10.66
N LYS A 133 23.15 -14.09 9.77
CA LYS A 133 21.79 -14.56 10.06
C LYS A 133 21.14 -13.77 11.20
N ARG A 134 21.20 -12.44 11.08
CA ARG A 134 20.66 -11.51 12.08
C ARG A 134 19.78 -10.44 11.47
N LEU A 135 18.66 -10.14 12.12
CA LEU A 135 17.90 -8.92 11.91
C LEU A 135 18.41 -7.87 12.91
N ILE A 136 18.99 -6.80 12.38
CA ILE A 136 19.65 -5.76 13.16
C ILE A 136 18.78 -4.50 13.12
N GLN A 137 18.42 -3.98 14.29
CA GLN A 137 17.86 -2.64 14.42
C GLN A 137 19.01 -1.67 14.67
N TYR A 138 19.26 -0.78 13.72
CA TYR A 138 20.43 0.10 13.73
C TYR A 138 20.02 1.57 13.73
N ASN A 139 20.52 2.32 14.71
CA ASN A 139 20.41 3.77 14.74
C ASN A 139 21.57 4.37 13.96
N PHE A 140 21.27 4.90 12.77
CA PHE A 140 22.29 5.44 11.88
C PHE A 140 22.66 6.89 12.19
N ARG A 141 21.97 7.56 13.12
CA ARG A 141 22.34 8.90 13.61
C ARG A 141 23.47 8.83 14.62
N ASN A 142 23.38 7.85 15.51
CA ASN A 142 24.31 7.68 16.63
C ASN A 142 25.35 6.59 16.37
N ASP A 143 25.24 5.88 15.24
CA ASP A 143 26.10 4.75 14.89
C ASP A 143 26.05 3.62 15.93
N THR A 144 24.83 3.23 16.31
CA THR A 144 24.62 2.21 17.35
C THR A 144 23.65 1.13 16.91
N THR A 145 24.00 -0.13 17.19
CA THR A 145 23.05 -1.24 17.11
C THR A 145 22.16 -1.20 18.34
N ILE A 146 20.85 -0.99 18.15
CA ILE A 146 19.85 -0.97 19.22
C ILE A 146 19.54 -2.41 19.64
N ASN A 147 19.16 -3.25 18.67
CA ASN A 147 18.79 -4.64 18.88
C ASN A 147 19.36 -5.51 17.77
N SER A 148 19.53 -6.80 18.05
CA SER A 148 19.99 -7.75 17.06
C SER A 148 19.45 -9.14 17.34
N TYR A 149 18.56 -9.62 16.48
CA TYR A 149 17.83 -10.87 16.63
C TYR A 149 18.38 -11.94 15.69
N PRO A 150 18.80 -13.11 16.20
CA PRO A 150 19.20 -14.21 15.33
C PRO A 150 17.98 -14.82 14.63
N PHE A 151 18.19 -15.36 13.44
CA PHE A 151 17.18 -16.15 12.72
C PHE A 151 17.82 -17.37 12.07
N ASP A 152 17.06 -18.45 11.90
CA ASP A 152 17.52 -19.68 11.23
C ASP A 152 16.78 -19.94 9.90
N ALA A 153 15.94 -18.98 9.49
CA ALA A 153 15.24 -19.06 8.22
C ALA A 153 16.18 -18.74 7.05
N SER A 154 16.08 -19.49 5.95
CA SER A 154 16.58 -19.06 4.64
C SER A 154 15.47 -18.32 3.91
N PHE A 155 15.76 -17.12 3.43
CA PHE A 155 14.83 -16.33 2.62
C PHE A 155 15.27 -16.34 1.16
N ASP A 156 15.21 -17.52 0.56
CA ASP A 156 15.36 -17.66 -0.89
C ASP A 156 14.29 -16.80 -1.57
N ASP A 157 14.68 -16.13 -2.65
CA ASP A 157 13.79 -15.22 -3.38
C ASP A 157 13.16 -14.10 -2.52
N LEU A 158 13.87 -13.62 -1.49
CA LEU A 158 13.48 -12.43 -0.73
C LEU A 158 13.25 -11.24 -1.67
N ILE A 159 12.08 -10.65 -1.56
CA ILE A 159 11.67 -9.46 -2.29
C ILE A 159 11.66 -8.25 -1.38
N ASP A 160 11.01 -8.35 -0.22
CA ASP A 160 10.81 -7.21 0.67
C ASP A 160 10.82 -7.56 2.16
N LEU A 161 11.10 -6.56 2.97
CA LEU A 161 11.09 -6.58 4.43
C LEU A 161 10.32 -5.36 4.93
N LEU A 162 9.46 -5.58 5.91
CA LEU A 162 8.84 -4.52 6.68
C LEU A 162 8.81 -4.93 8.15
N VAL A 163 9.12 -4.01 9.05
CA VAL A 163 8.95 -4.23 10.49
C VAL A 163 7.88 -3.27 10.99
N TYR A 164 6.90 -3.81 11.71
CA TYR A 164 5.83 -3.02 12.31
C TYR A 164 5.26 -3.72 13.53
N GLU A 165 4.95 -2.99 14.60
CA GLU A 165 4.37 -3.54 15.84
C GLU A 165 5.11 -4.78 16.38
N SER A 166 6.43 -4.74 16.40
CA SER A 166 7.27 -5.88 16.83
C SER A 166 7.04 -7.17 16.03
N LYS A 167 6.52 -7.06 14.79
CA LYS A 167 6.37 -8.16 13.84
C LYS A 167 7.26 -7.90 12.63
N VAL A 168 7.85 -8.98 12.13
CA VAL A 168 8.72 -8.98 10.95
C VAL A 168 7.92 -9.54 9.79
N TYR A 169 7.69 -8.72 8.78
CA TYR A 169 6.99 -9.08 7.57
C TYR A 169 8.02 -9.33 6.47
N ILE A 170 7.93 -10.51 5.87
CA ILE A 170 8.83 -10.96 4.83
C ILE A 170 8.01 -11.26 3.58
N LEU A 171 8.38 -10.61 2.47
CA LEU A 171 7.82 -10.88 1.17
C LEU A 171 8.84 -11.64 0.34
N THR A 172 8.45 -12.79 -0.18
CA THR A 172 9.22 -13.55 -1.16
C THR A 172 8.44 -13.58 -2.48
N ARG A 173 9.03 -14.14 -3.54
CA ARG A 173 8.32 -14.38 -4.81
C ARG A 173 7.05 -15.20 -4.68
N LYS A 174 6.97 -16.05 -3.65
CA LYS A 174 5.93 -17.08 -3.51
C LYS A 174 5.05 -16.91 -2.27
N HIS A 175 5.53 -16.21 -1.26
CA HIS A 175 4.85 -16.12 0.03
C HIS A 175 4.98 -14.74 0.65
N PHE A 176 3.86 -14.31 1.23
CA PHE A 176 3.80 -13.36 2.33
C PHE A 176 3.98 -14.13 3.65
N ARG A 177 4.92 -13.71 4.49
CA ARG A 177 5.17 -14.33 5.79
C ARG A 177 5.25 -13.27 6.89
N MET A 178 4.80 -13.62 8.07
CA MET A 178 4.87 -12.80 9.27
C MET A 178 5.52 -13.59 10.40
N TYR A 179 6.43 -12.96 11.13
CA TYR A 179 7.17 -13.54 12.22
C TYR A 179 7.16 -12.63 13.46
N THR A 180 7.44 -13.19 14.62
CA THR A 180 7.87 -12.41 15.79
C THR A 180 9.30 -11.86 15.56
N LEU A 181 9.77 -10.92 16.39
CA LEU A 181 11.19 -10.49 16.36
C LEU A 181 12.17 -11.63 16.64
N LYS A 182 11.73 -12.71 17.30
CA LYS A 182 12.52 -13.93 17.52
C LYS A 182 12.44 -14.92 16.34
N PHE A 183 11.86 -14.49 15.22
CA PHE A 183 11.66 -15.30 14.02
C PHE A 183 10.80 -16.55 14.20
N GLU A 184 9.88 -16.53 15.17
CA GLU A 184 8.82 -17.54 15.25
C GLU A 184 7.76 -17.21 14.19
N LYS A 185 7.47 -18.15 13.29
CA LYS A 185 6.54 -17.93 12.18
C LYS A 185 5.10 -17.85 12.70
N LEU A 186 4.43 -16.74 12.41
CA LEU A 186 3.05 -16.48 12.80
C LEU A 186 2.07 -16.81 11.66
N VAL A 187 2.40 -16.37 10.44
CA VAL A 187 1.52 -16.52 9.26
C VAL A 187 2.36 -16.78 8.02
N GLU A 188 1.83 -17.59 7.11
CA GLU A 188 2.37 -17.82 5.77
C GLU A 188 1.21 -17.94 4.78
N ILE A 189 1.19 -17.06 3.77
CA ILE A 189 0.13 -16.99 2.76
C ILE A 189 0.81 -17.00 1.39
N PRO A 190 0.40 -17.88 0.45
CA PRO A 190 0.95 -17.87 -0.90
C PRO A 190 0.60 -16.55 -1.60
N VAL A 191 1.54 -16.01 -2.36
CA VAL A 191 1.34 -14.82 -3.18
C VAL A 191 2.11 -14.99 -4.48
N GLU A 192 1.52 -14.51 -5.57
CA GLU A 192 2.12 -14.57 -6.89
C GLU A 192 2.53 -13.17 -7.36
N ASN A 193 3.65 -13.09 -8.07
CA ASN A 193 4.11 -11.86 -8.71
C ASN A 193 4.26 -10.67 -7.73
N ALA A 194 4.62 -10.95 -6.48
CA ALA A 194 4.87 -9.92 -5.48
C ALA A 194 5.99 -8.96 -5.91
N LYS A 195 5.85 -7.68 -5.54
CA LYS A 195 6.86 -6.63 -5.80
C LYS A 195 7.36 -5.96 -4.53
N ARG A 196 6.45 -5.57 -3.64
CA ARG A 196 6.79 -4.84 -2.42
C ARG A 196 5.68 -4.86 -1.39
N PHE A 197 6.05 -4.53 -0.17
CA PHE A 197 5.11 -4.09 0.84
C PHE A 197 4.72 -2.63 0.63
N ARG A 198 3.53 -2.29 1.10
CA ARG A 198 3.10 -0.91 1.31
C ARG A 198 2.37 -0.84 2.64
N ARG A 199 2.77 0.08 3.50
CA ARG A 199 2.11 0.35 4.78
C ARG A 199 1.32 1.64 4.68
N GLU A 200 0.05 1.62 5.06
CA GLU A 200 -0.78 2.82 5.20
C GLU A 200 -1.43 2.81 6.56
N ASN A 201 -0.87 3.62 7.48
CA ASN A 201 -1.19 3.55 8.90
C ASN A 201 -1.10 2.09 9.35
N GLU A 202 -2.09 1.58 10.07
CA GLU A 202 -2.16 0.20 10.56
C GLU A 202 -2.22 -0.89 9.47
N PHE A 203 -2.49 -0.53 8.22
CA PHE A 203 -2.71 -1.50 7.16
C PHE A 203 -1.42 -1.87 6.45
N ILE A 204 -1.19 -3.18 6.33
CA ILE A 204 -0.13 -3.74 5.51
C ILE A 204 -0.75 -4.27 4.23
N MET A 205 -0.17 -3.85 3.11
CA MET A 205 -0.57 -4.25 1.78
C MET A 205 0.59 -4.90 1.05
N VAL A 206 0.25 -5.80 0.14
CA VAL A 206 1.17 -6.41 -0.80
C VAL A 206 0.82 -5.89 -2.19
N ILE A 207 1.79 -5.22 -2.80
CA ILE A 207 1.72 -4.80 -4.20
C ILE A 207 2.32 -5.91 -5.05
N THR A 208 1.55 -6.44 -5.99
CA THR A 208 2.02 -7.38 -7.00
C THR A 208 2.21 -6.67 -8.34
N ASN A 209 2.55 -7.38 -9.40
CA ASN A 209 2.61 -6.80 -10.74
C ASN A 209 1.27 -6.19 -11.18
N ASN A 210 0.15 -6.80 -10.81
CA ASN A 210 -1.15 -6.56 -11.42
C ASN A 210 -2.31 -6.47 -10.41
N SER A 211 -2.02 -6.51 -9.11
CA SER A 211 -3.03 -6.44 -8.04
C SER A 211 -2.46 -5.83 -6.77
N VAL A 212 -3.37 -5.31 -5.95
CA VAL A 212 -3.08 -4.84 -4.58
C VAL A 212 -3.90 -5.69 -3.62
N PHE A 213 -3.22 -6.25 -2.63
CA PHE A 213 -3.84 -7.02 -1.56
C PHE A 213 -3.67 -6.30 -0.23
N LYS A 214 -4.70 -6.31 0.60
CA LYS A 214 -4.66 -5.83 1.97
C LYS A 214 -4.69 -7.02 2.92
N TYR A 215 -3.80 -7.03 3.90
CA TYR A 215 -3.77 -8.05 4.92
C TYR A 215 -4.77 -7.74 6.04
N PHE A 216 -5.58 -8.72 6.39
CA PHE A 216 -6.46 -8.72 7.54
C PHE A 216 -6.16 -9.97 8.38
N PRO A 217 -5.92 -9.87 9.69
CA PRO A 217 -5.56 -11.02 10.53
C PRO A 217 -6.51 -12.21 10.41
N GLU A 218 -7.83 -11.94 10.30
CA GLU A 218 -8.86 -12.99 10.26
C GLU A 218 -9.12 -13.53 8.85
N LYS A 219 -8.82 -12.76 7.80
CA LYS A 219 -9.18 -13.09 6.41
C LYS A 219 -7.97 -13.35 5.50
N GLY A 220 -6.76 -13.13 6.01
CA GLY A 220 -5.54 -13.19 5.20
C GLY A 220 -5.45 -12.02 4.21
N LEU A 221 -4.94 -12.31 3.00
CA LEU A 221 -4.77 -11.31 1.94
C LEU A 221 -6.07 -11.17 1.12
N VAL A 222 -6.73 -10.02 1.24
CA VAL A 222 -7.92 -9.68 0.47
C VAL A 222 -7.53 -8.73 -0.66
N LYS A 223 -7.87 -9.09 -1.90
CA LYS A 223 -7.61 -8.24 -3.08
C LYS A 223 -8.48 -6.99 -3.01
N THR A 224 -7.87 -5.81 -3.07
CA THR A 224 -8.57 -4.51 -3.06
C THR A 224 -8.55 -3.81 -4.42
N PHE A 225 -7.62 -4.20 -5.29
CA PHE A 225 -7.53 -3.75 -6.67
C PHE A 225 -6.83 -4.82 -7.51
N GLY A 226 -7.17 -4.91 -8.78
CA GLY A 226 -6.41 -5.71 -9.72
C GLY A 226 -6.96 -5.67 -11.13
N ASP A 227 -6.05 -5.79 -12.08
CA ASP A 227 -6.33 -5.85 -13.51
C ASP A 227 -5.40 -6.92 -14.09
N PRO A 228 -5.90 -8.04 -14.64
CA PRO A 228 -5.07 -9.11 -15.18
C PRO A 228 -4.07 -8.67 -16.26
N ASP A 229 -4.41 -7.63 -17.01
CA ASP A 229 -3.60 -7.12 -18.12
C ASP A 229 -2.60 -6.03 -17.68
N ALA A 230 -2.66 -5.59 -16.42
CA ALA A 230 -1.71 -4.62 -15.88
C ALA A 230 -0.31 -5.21 -15.73
N GLN A 231 0.69 -4.42 -16.13
CA GLN A 231 2.10 -4.76 -16.03
C GLN A 231 2.70 -4.31 -14.69
N ILE A 232 2.23 -3.16 -14.19
CA ILE A 232 2.65 -2.56 -12.94
C ILE A 232 1.42 -1.94 -12.30
N VAL A 233 1.23 -2.16 -11.01
CA VAL A 233 0.24 -1.43 -10.21
C VAL A 233 0.91 -0.72 -9.05
N ASP A 234 0.31 0.37 -8.59
CA ASP A 234 0.62 1.00 -7.31
C ASP A 234 -0.63 1.68 -6.75
N LYS A 235 -0.50 2.24 -5.55
CA LYS A 235 -1.53 3.01 -4.87
C LYS A 235 -0.92 4.25 -4.24
N ASN A 236 -1.67 5.33 -4.12
CA ASN A 236 -1.45 6.36 -3.10
C ASN A 236 -2.69 6.48 -2.18
N THR A 237 -2.70 7.42 -1.25
CA THR A 237 -3.87 7.62 -0.37
C THR A 237 -5.18 7.91 -1.10
N LEU A 238 -5.13 8.44 -2.33
CA LEU A 238 -6.30 8.93 -3.08
C LEU A 238 -6.74 8.00 -4.22
N ALA A 239 -5.86 7.15 -4.74
CA ALA A 239 -6.12 6.40 -5.96
C ALA A 239 -5.26 5.14 -6.12
N TYR A 240 -5.74 4.23 -6.98
CA TYR A 240 -4.94 3.18 -7.58
C TYR A 240 -4.37 3.64 -8.93
N PHE A 241 -3.20 3.11 -9.27
CA PHE A 241 -2.49 3.39 -10.50
C PHE A 241 -2.14 2.07 -11.18
N GLU A 242 -2.23 2.03 -12.50
CA GLU A 242 -1.69 0.91 -13.27
C GLU A 242 -1.00 1.36 -14.55
N ILE A 243 -0.01 0.59 -14.97
CA ILE A 243 0.57 0.69 -16.31
C ILE A 243 0.11 -0.52 -17.11
N LYS A 244 -0.62 -0.26 -18.19
CA LYS A 244 -1.09 -1.27 -19.14
C LYS A 244 -0.97 -0.72 -20.56
N ALA A 245 -0.52 -1.56 -21.50
CA ALA A 245 -0.35 -1.17 -22.91
C ALA A 245 0.42 0.16 -23.09
N ASN A 246 1.50 0.37 -22.31
CA ASN A 246 2.33 1.58 -22.32
C ASN A 246 1.56 2.87 -21.95
N LYS A 247 0.45 2.76 -21.22
CA LYS A 247 -0.32 3.89 -20.70
C LYS A 247 -0.45 3.77 -19.18
N LEU A 248 -0.49 4.92 -18.51
CA LEU A 248 -0.76 5.04 -17.08
C LEU A 248 -2.23 5.38 -16.87
N TYR A 249 -2.91 4.61 -16.03
CA TYR A 249 -4.29 4.81 -15.63
C TYR A 249 -4.38 5.12 -14.13
N LEU A 250 -5.39 5.91 -13.76
CA LEU A 250 -5.65 6.39 -12.41
C LEU A 250 -7.11 6.10 -12.02
N TYR A 251 -7.32 5.49 -10.86
CA TYR A 251 -8.63 5.13 -10.32
C TYR A 251 -8.83 5.78 -8.95
N ASN A 252 -9.58 6.87 -8.90
CA ASN A 252 -9.83 7.60 -7.65
C ASN A 252 -10.72 6.81 -6.69
N LEU A 253 -10.31 6.72 -5.43
CA LEU A 253 -11.00 5.96 -4.39
C LEU A 253 -12.38 6.55 -4.03
N GLU A 254 -12.50 7.88 -4.04
CA GLU A 254 -13.76 8.58 -3.76
C GLU A 254 -14.86 8.25 -4.80
N LYS A 255 -14.47 8.01 -6.06
CA LYS A 255 -15.41 7.71 -7.14
C LYS A 255 -15.74 6.23 -7.27
N SER A 256 -14.91 5.35 -6.72
CA SER A 256 -15.13 3.89 -6.74
C SER A 256 -16.15 3.40 -5.70
N GLN A 257 -16.55 4.21 -4.72
CA GLN A 257 -17.67 3.88 -3.81
C GLN A 257 -19.05 3.94 -4.50
N HIS A 258 -19.12 4.48 -5.73
CA HIS A 258 -20.38 4.64 -6.48
C HIS A 258 -20.49 3.75 -7.73
N ILE A 259 -19.61 2.76 -7.91
CA ILE A 259 -19.67 1.88 -9.09
C ILE A 259 -19.77 0.40 -8.65
N LYS A 260 -21.03 -0.07 -8.68
CA LYS A 260 -21.58 -1.45 -8.68
C LYS A 260 -22.06 -2.04 -7.34
N GLU A 261 -23.32 -1.75 -7.02
CA GLU A 261 -24.29 -2.83 -6.76
C GLU A 261 -24.61 -3.51 -8.11
N PRO A 262 -24.64 -4.85 -8.20
CA PRO A 262 -25.17 -5.55 -9.37
C PRO A 262 -26.67 -5.30 -9.46
N THR A 263 -27.10 -4.71 -10.58
CA THR A 263 -28.52 -4.58 -10.92
C THR A 263 -29.12 -5.97 -11.10
N GLU A 264 -30.09 -6.33 -10.25
CA GLU A 264 -30.97 -7.46 -10.46
C GLU A 264 -31.68 -7.32 -11.82
N PRO A 265 -31.78 -8.37 -12.64
CA PRO A 265 -32.67 -8.38 -13.78
C PRO A 265 -34.09 -8.74 -13.30
N GLY A 266 -35.07 -7.88 -13.60
CA GLY A 266 -36.47 -8.25 -13.59
C GLY A 266 -37.27 -7.40 -14.60
N PRO A 267 -38.51 -7.78 -14.97
CA PRO A 267 -39.12 -9.11 -14.97
C PRO A 267 -39.55 -9.55 -16.38
N GLU A 268 -39.53 -10.86 -16.66
CA GLU A 268 -40.19 -11.42 -17.85
C GLU A 268 -41.72 -11.51 -17.69
N GLN A 269 -42.41 -11.34 -18.81
CA GLN A 269 -43.84 -11.14 -18.94
C GLN A 269 -44.69 -12.38 -18.62
N LYS A 270 -45.83 -12.11 -17.99
CA LYS A 270 -47.00 -12.99 -17.84
C LYS A 270 -47.44 -13.61 -19.17
N ASN A 271 -47.71 -14.92 -19.17
CA ASN A 271 -48.89 -15.51 -19.81
C ASN A 271 -49.39 -16.71 -18.98
N THR A 272 -50.71 -16.80 -18.91
CA THR A 272 -51.58 -17.58 -18.03
C THR A 272 -51.72 -19.04 -18.47
N GLU A 273 -51.81 -19.99 -17.52
CA GLU A 273 -52.89 -21.00 -17.38
C GLU A 273 -52.53 -22.05 -16.29
N GLU A 274 -53.45 -22.20 -15.32
CA GLU A 274 -53.53 -23.27 -14.30
C GLU A 274 -54.40 -24.43 -14.85
N PRO A 275 -54.38 -25.69 -14.34
CA PRO A 275 -54.78 -25.97 -12.95
C PRO A 275 -54.14 -27.20 -12.23
N ALA A 276 -54.09 -27.06 -10.89
CA ALA A 276 -54.49 -28.02 -9.84
C ALA A 276 -53.69 -29.31 -9.48
N GLU A 277 -53.44 -29.37 -8.15
CA GLU A 277 -53.48 -30.50 -7.19
C GLU A 277 -52.22 -31.31 -6.76
N LYS A 278 -51.84 -31.02 -5.51
CA LYS A 278 -51.59 -31.90 -4.33
C LYS A 278 -50.24 -32.62 -4.08
N ALA A 279 -49.69 -32.24 -2.92
CA ALA A 279 -49.14 -33.04 -1.81
C ALA A 279 -47.69 -33.59 -1.90
N ALA A 280 -46.80 -33.09 -1.04
CA ALA A 280 -46.28 -33.80 0.16
C ALA A 280 -45.14 -33.01 0.85
N GLU A 281 -44.99 -33.23 2.16
CA GLU A 281 -44.15 -32.55 3.14
C GLU A 281 -42.62 -32.76 2.98
N LYS A 282 -41.80 -31.75 3.35
CA LYS A 282 -40.89 -31.74 4.54
C LYS A 282 -39.77 -30.69 4.47
N GLN A 283 -39.69 -29.90 5.55
CA GLN A 283 -38.50 -29.43 6.29
C GLN A 283 -37.24 -28.97 5.52
N ALA A 284 -36.92 -27.66 5.61
CA ALA A 284 -35.66 -27.14 6.16
C ALA A 284 -35.60 -25.61 5.98
N GLU A 285 -35.97 -24.83 7.02
CA GLU A 285 -35.58 -23.42 7.10
C GLU A 285 -34.13 -23.33 7.59
N THR A 286 -33.28 -22.81 6.71
CA THR A 286 -31.92 -22.38 7.01
C THR A 286 -32.02 -20.89 7.32
N GLU A 287 -31.78 -20.50 8.56
CA GLU A 287 -31.58 -19.09 8.93
C GLU A 287 -30.25 -18.60 8.33
N GLU A 288 -30.30 -17.97 7.16
CA GLU A 288 -29.30 -17.00 6.74
C GLU A 288 -29.55 -15.70 7.51
N LYS A 289 -28.82 -15.51 8.62
CA LYS A 289 -28.64 -14.18 9.21
C LYS A 289 -27.49 -13.48 8.47
N SER A 290 -27.86 -12.45 7.73
CA SER A 290 -26.99 -11.60 6.92
C SER A 290 -25.89 -10.92 7.75
N LEU A 291 -24.73 -10.80 7.12
CA LEU A 291 -23.47 -10.23 7.61
C LEU A 291 -23.55 -8.75 8.03
N ASP A 292 -24.67 -8.06 7.79
CA ASP A 292 -24.86 -6.66 8.17
C ASP A 292 -25.12 -6.48 9.68
N GLN A 293 -25.59 -7.52 10.38
CA GLN A 293 -25.83 -7.43 11.83
C GLN A 293 -24.58 -7.59 12.70
N VAL A 294 -23.44 -8.03 12.12
CA VAL A 294 -22.17 -8.15 12.86
C VAL A 294 -21.42 -6.82 12.87
N GLN A 295 -21.63 -5.96 11.87
CA GLN A 295 -20.92 -4.70 11.72
C GLN A 295 -21.51 -3.57 12.59
N ASP A 296 -22.83 -3.55 12.78
CA ASP A 296 -23.49 -2.58 13.66
C ASP A 296 -23.37 -2.92 15.16
N LYS A 297 -23.13 -4.20 15.51
CA LYS A 297 -22.92 -4.61 16.91
C LYS A 297 -21.53 -4.24 17.44
N PHE A 298 -20.51 -4.29 16.58
CA PHE A 298 -19.14 -3.92 16.95
C PHE A 298 -18.94 -2.41 17.18
N ILE A 299 -19.75 -1.56 16.53
CA ILE A 299 -19.69 -0.10 16.70
C ILE A 299 -20.48 0.36 17.95
N LYS A 300 -21.48 -0.40 18.39
CA LYS A 300 -22.33 -0.03 19.54
C LYS A 300 -21.79 -0.50 20.90
N ASP A 301 -20.95 -1.54 20.93
CA ASP A 301 -20.35 -2.07 22.17
C ASP A 301 -19.03 -1.37 22.58
N GLN A 302 -18.56 -0.36 21.84
CA GLN A 302 -17.40 0.46 22.21
C GLN A 302 -17.74 1.85 22.78
N SER A 303 -19.02 2.17 22.96
CA SER A 303 -19.45 3.48 23.46
C SER A 303 -20.23 3.40 24.77
N VAL A 304 -19.64 2.93 25.87
CA VAL A 304 -19.92 3.37 27.26
C VAL A 304 -18.74 2.97 28.18
N GLU A 305 -17.98 4.00 28.60
CA GLU A 305 -17.30 4.24 29.90
C GLU A 305 -15.91 4.91 29.73
N LYS A 306 -15.92 6.25 29.70
CA LYS A 306 -14.77 7.10 30.03
C LYS A 306 -14.89 7.52 31.49
N PRO A 307 -13.79 7.49 32.25
CA PRO A 307 -13.46 8.63 33.11
C PRO A 307 -11.99 9.02 32.87
N ALA A 308 -11.74 9.92 31.92
CA ALA A 308 -10.40 10.46 31.68
C ALA A 308 -10.38 11.99 31.50
N ASP A 309 -11.51 12.68 31.68
CA ASP A 309 -11.60 14.14 31.50
C ASP A 309 -11.45 14.95 32.81
N ASP A 310 -11.39 14.29 33.97
CA ASP A 310 -11.26 14.98 35.28
C ASP A 310 -9.79 15.06 35.78
N THR A 311 -8.91 14.21 35.26
CA THR A 311 -7.48 14.19 35.64
C THR A 311 -6.65 15.23 34.88
N LEU A 312 -7.03 15.54 33.63
CA LEU A 312 -6.35 16.55 32.82
C LEU A 312 -6.67 17.97 33.26
N LYS A 313 -7.90 18.25 33.74
CA LYS A 313 -8.24 19.57 34.29
C LYS A 313 -7.48 19.87 35.58
N LYS A 314 -7.34 18.90 36.48
CA LYS A 314 -6.53 19.04 37.71
C LYS A 314 -5.04 19.32 37.44
N LEU A 315 -4.46 18.74 36.38
CA LEU A 315 -3.05 18.95 36.03
C LEU A 315 -2.81 20.32 35.39
N THR A 316 -3.76 20.88 34.65
CA THR A 316 -3.66 22.26 34.12
C THR A 316 -3.83 23.33 35.21
N ASP A 317 -4.70 23.11 36.19
CA ASP A 317 -4.93 24.09 37.26
C ASP A 317 -3.72 24.14 38.24
N GLU A 318 -3.08 23.00 38.54
CA GLU A 318 -1.87 22.96 39.39
C GLU A 318 -0.62 23.58 38.74
N THR A 319 -0.50 23.56 37.40
CA THR A 319 0.61 24.24 36.70
C THR A 319 0.43 25.76 36.61
N SER A 320 -0.79 26.27 36.84
CA SER A 320 -1.10 27.70 36.75
C SER A 320 -0.75 28.47 38.03
N GLU A 321 -0.78 27.80 39.19
CA GLU A 321 -0.44 28.42 40.48
C GLU A 321 1.07 28.44 40.78
N ILE A 322 1.89 27.66 40.06
CA ILE A 322 3.34 27.60 40.27
C ILE A 322 4.10 28.72 39.52
N GLN A 323 3.44 29.43 38.58
CA GLN A 323 4.05 30.55 37.84
C GLN A 323 3.77 31.95 38.41
N THR A 324 3.07 32.07 39.54
CA THR A 324 2.78 33.37 40.19
C THR A 324 3.54 33.62 41.51
N VAL A 325 4.44 32.72 41.92
CA VAL A 325 5.37 32.94 43.05
C VAL A 325 6.80 32.63 42.61
N GLY A 326 7.45 33.60 41.94
CA GLY A 326 8.85 33.46 41.57
C GLY A 326 9.34 34.42 40.48
N ILE A 327 9.29 35.73 40.75
CA ILE A 327 10.35 36.76 40.56
C ILE A 327 9.91 38.00 41.33
#